data_AF-A0A7C0UNT4-F1
#
_entry.id   AF-A0A7C0UNT4-F1
#
_cell.length_a   1.000
_cell.length_b   1.000
_cell.length_c   1.000
_cell.angle_alpha   90.00
_cell.angle_beta   90.00
_cell.angle_gamma   90.00
#
_symmetry.space_group_name_H-M   'P 1'
#
loop_
_entity.id
_entity.type
_entity.pdbx_description
1 polymer ?
#
loop_
_entity_poly.entity_id
_entity_poly.type
_entity_poly.pdbx_seq_one_letter_code
_entity_poly.pdbx_strand_id
1 'polypeptide(L)'
;AKAIPYFQKAIEIDPLDYKALNNLGLSYMGEGRPEKAIESLSRAVKIKPSNGMYHINLGIAFLQKRDTNKGIMEINIGKALRREQRK
;
A
#
# COMPACT_ATOMS: atom_id res chain seq x y z
N ALA A 1 -11.64 -14.28 -1.14
CA ALA A 1 -12.05 -12.96 -0.63
C ALA A 1 -12.56 -13.02 0.82
N LYS A 2 -11.75 -13.45 1.81
CA LYS A 2 -12.19 -13.56 3.22
C LYS A 2 -11.46 -12.62 4.20
N ALA A 3 -10.50 -11.80 3.75
CA ALA A 3 -9.61 -11.05 4.65
C ALA A 3 -10.00 -9.57 4.85
N ILE A 4 -10.70 -8.96 3.89
CA ILE A 4 -11.08 -7.53 3.93
C ILE A 4 -11.85 -7.15 5.19
N PRO A 5 -12.90 -7.89 5.62
CA PRO A 5 -13.66 -7.52 6.81
C PRO A 5 -12.80 -7.50 8.08
N TYR A 6 -11.82 -8.40 8.19
CA TYR A 6 -10.92 -8.44 9.35
C TYR A 6 -9.99 -7.23 9.38
N PHE A 7 -9.43 -6.84 8.23
CA PHE A 7 -8.59 -5.64 8.18
C PHE A 7 -9.39 -4.35 8.34
N GLN A 8 -10.64 -4.30 7.87
CA GLN A 8 -11.54 -3.18 8.13
C GLN A 8 -11.81 -3.02 9.63
N LYS A 9 -12.14 -4.11 10.33
CA LYS A 9 -12.30 -4.08 11.79
C LYS A 9 -11.01 -3.68 12.50
N ALA A 10 -9.85 -4.14 12.02
CA ALA A 10 -8.57 -3.76 12.59
C ALA A 10 -8.33 -2.24 12.49
N ILE A 11 -8.64 -1.62 11.34
CA ILE A 11 -8.49 -0.16 11.15
C ILE A 11 -9.58 0.68 11.84
N GLU A 12 -10.72 0.07 12.20
CA GLU A 12 -11.72 0.71 13.07
C GLU A 12 -11.23 0.79 14.51
N ILE A 13 -10.52 -0.26 14.98
CA ILE A 13 -9.93 -0.31 16.32
C ILE A 13 -8.67 0.57 16.40
N ASP A 14 -7.78 0.45 15.42
CA ASP A 14 -6.57 1.27 15.29
C ASP A 14 -6.46 1.86 13.87
N PRO A 15 -6.90 3.10 13.66
CA PRO A 15 -6.80 3.79 12.37
C PRO A 15 -5.37 4.01 11.86
N LEU A 16 -4.37 3.83 12.73
CA LEU A 16 -2.93 4.00 12.45
C LEU A 16 -2.20 2.67 12.27
N ASP A 17 -2.91 1.52 12.30
CA ASP A 17 -2.31 0.23 11.98
C ASP A 17 -1.95 0.15 10.49
N TYR A 18 -0.73 0.61 10.20
CA TYR A 18 -0.17 0.63 8.86
C TYR A 18 0.00 -0.77 8.26
N LYS A 19 0.10 -1.83 9.09
CA LYS A 19 0.18 -3.22 8.60
C LYS A 19 -1.19 -3.68 8.14
N ALA A 20 -2.24 -3.42 8.93
CA ALA A 20 -3.62 -3.69 8.54
C ALA A 20 -4.01 -2.90 7.28
N LEU A 21 -3.66 -1.62 7.20
CA LEU A 21 -3.88 -0.80 6.01
C LEU A 21 -3.17 -1.35 4.76
N ASN A 22 -1.91 -1.80 4.89
CA ASN A 22 -1.20 -2.44 3.79
C ASN A 22 -1.89 -3.73 3.33
N ASN A 23 -2.27 -4.60 4.27
CA ASN A 23 -2.89 -5.88 3.95
C ASN A 23 -4.31 -5.72 3.39
N LEU A 24 -5.04 -4.70 3.84
CA LEU A 24 -6.31 -4.29 3.26
C LEU A 24 -6.13 -3.87 1.80
N GLY A 25 -5.11 -3.06 1.54
CA GLY A 25 -4.77 -2.64 0.18
C GLY A 25 -4.43 -3.79 -0.76
N LEU A 26 -3.58 -4.72 -0.31
CA LEU A 26 -3.25 -5.94 -1.06
C LEU A 26 -4.49 -6.81 -1.30
N SER A 27 -5.38 -6.91 -0.32
CA SER A 27 -6.64 -7.65 -0.46
C SER A 27 -7.55 -7.01 -1.52
N TYR A 28 -7.65 -5.68 -1.56
CA TYR A 28 -8.39 -4.98 -2.60
C TYR A 28 -7.79 -5.15 -3.99
N MET A 29 -6.45 -5.14 -4.12
CA MET A 29 -5.79 -5.46 -5.40
C MET A 29 -6.15 -6.86 -5.89
N GLY A 30 -6.14 -7.85 -5.00
CA GLY A 30 -6.52 -9.24 -5.30
C GLY A 30 -7.98 -9.40 -5.74
N GLU A 31 -8.87 -8.48 -5.37
CA GLU A 31 -10.26 -8.42 -5.82
C GLU A 31 -10.48 -7.53 -7.06
N GLY A 32 -9.40 -7.01 -7.67
CA GLY A 32 -9.52 -6.12 -8.82
C GLY A 32 -10.11 -4.74 -8.49
N ARG A 33 -9.92 -4.27 -7.24
CA ARG A 33 -10.43 -2.97 -6.73
C ARG A 33 -9.27 -2.00 -6.46
N PRO A 34 -8.51 -1.58 -7.50
CA PRO A 34 -7.27 -0.83 -7.31
C PRO A 34 -7.49 0.55 -6.68
N GLU A 35 -8.64 1.19 -6.85
CA GLU A 35 -8.95 2.48 -6.22
C GLU A 35 -8.94 2.38 -4.69
N LYS A 36 -9.59 1.36 -4.13
CA LYS A 36 -9.63 1.12 -2.68
C LYS A 36 -8.28 0.64 -2.14
N ALA A 37 -7.51 -0.05 -2.99
CA ALA A 37 -6.15 -0.41 -2.67
C ALA A 37 -5.27 0.82 -2.51
N ILE A 38 -5.32 1.74 -3.47
CA ILE A 38 -4.57 3.01 -3.44
C ILE A 38 -4.91 3.79 -2.18
N GLU A 39 -6.19 3.90 -1.81
CA GLU A 39 -6.62 4.60 -0.58
C GLU A 39 -5.95 4.01 0.67
N SER A 40 -6.03 2.68 0.83
CA SER A 40 -5.49 1.98 2.00
C SER A 40 -3.96 2.04 2.04
N LEU A 41 -3.31 1.85 0.90
CA LEU A 41 -1.84 1.87 0.78
C LEU A 41 -1.28 3.28 0.95
N SER A 42 -1.97 4.32 0.46
CA SER A 42 -1.58 5.72 0.66
C SER A 42 -1.57 6.08 2.14
N ARG A 43 -2.55 5.58 2.92
CA ARG A 43 -2.55 5.75 4.38
C ARG A 43 -1.38 5.03 5.04
N ALA A 44 -1.06 3.80 4.63
CA ALA A 44 0.10 3.06 5.16
C ALA A 44 1.42 3.79 4.87
N VAL A 45 1.60 4.32 3.65
CA VAL A 45 2.75 5.15 3.27
C VAL A 45 2.82 6.43 4.10
N LYS A 46 1.69 7.13 4.31
CA LYS A 46 1.64 8.34 5.13
C LYS A 46 2.09 8.09 6.58
N ILE A 47 1.76 6.93 7.15
CA ILE A 47 2.12 6.56 8.52
C ILE A 47 3.59 6.07 8.61
N LYS A 48 4.06 5.33 7.61
CA LYS A 48 5.44 4.80 7.54
C LYS A 48 6.10 5.14 6.19
N PRO A 49 6.48 6.41 5.96
CA PRO A 49 7.03 6.85 4.68
C PRO A 49 8.42 6.27 4.40
N SER A 50 9.17 5.85 5.42
CA SER A 50 10.47 5.20 5.23
C SER A 50 10.36 3.73 4.84
N ASN A 51 9.16 3.14 4.83
CA ASN A 51 8.98 1.73 4.47
C ASN A 51 8.88 1.57 2.95
N GLY A 52 10.00 1.21 2.32
CA GLY A 52 10.05 1.06 0.88
C GLY A 52 9.14 -0.03 0.30
N MET A 53 8.71 -1.02 1.10
CA MET A 53 7.73 -2.01 0.64
C MET A 53 6.33 -1.41 0.47
N TYR A 54 5.95 -0.44 1.30
CA TYR A 54 4.63 0.21 1.19
C TYR A 54 4.55 1.09 -0.05
N HIS A 55 5.64 1.80 -0.37
CA HIS A 55 5.77 2.51 -1.64
C HIS A 55 5.68 1.57 -2.85
N ILE A 56 6.36 0.41 -2.82
CA ILE A 56 6.27 -0.56 -3.91
C ILE A 56 4.83 -1.07 -4.08
N ASN A 57 4.14 -1.42 -2.99
CA ASN A 57 2.75 -1.89 -3.05
C ASN A 57 1.81 -0.81 -3.59
N LEU A 58 1.97 0.44 -3.15
CA LEU A 58 1.22 1.58 -3.68
C LEU A 58 1.46 1.78 -5.17
N GLY A 59 2.71 1.68 -5.62
CA GLY A 59 3.06 1.77 -7.03
C GLY A 59 2.43 0.67 -7.88
N ILE A 60 2.38 -0.58 -7.39
CA ILE A 60 1.68 -1.68 -8.06
C ILE A 60 0.17 -1.39 -8.16
N ALA A 61 -0.45 -0.86 -7.11
CA ALA A 61 -1.86 -0.49 -7.14
C ALA A 61 -2.16 0.61 -8.18
N PHE A 62 -1.29 1.61 -8.32
CA PHE A 62 -1.38 2.62 -9.38
C PHE A 62 -1.24 2.01 -10.78
N LEU A 63 -0.30 1.07 -10.98
CA LEU A 63 -0.15 0.35 -12.25
C LEU A 63 -1.40 -0.47 -12.59
N GLN A 64 -2.02 -1.13 -11.62
CA GLN A 64 -3.28 -1.85 -11.81
C GLN A 64 -4.43 -0.92 -12.20
N LYS A 65 -4.44 0.32 -11.68
CA LYS A 65 -5.35 1.41 -12.11
C LYS A 65 -4.98 2.04 -13.45
N ARG A 66 -3.88 1.63 -14.08
CA ARG A 66 -3.29 2.24 -15.30
C ARG A 66 -2.78 3.68 -15.11
N ASP A 67 -2.54 4.10 -13.88
CA ASP A 67 -1.82 5.36 -13.58
C ASP A 67 -0.31 5.08 -13.57
N THR A 68 0.25 4.88 -14.77
CA THR A 68 1.64 4.43 -14.96
C THR A 68 2.67 5.39 -14.37
N ASN A 69 2.42 6.69 -14.50
CA ASN A 69 3.35 7.72 -14.03
C ASN A 69 3.53 7.66 -12.50
N LYS A 70 2.42 7.62 -11.75
CA LYS A 70 2.49 7.48 -10.29
C LYS A 70 3.02 6.10 -9.88
N GLY A 71 2.64 5.05 -10.61
CA GLY A 71 3.12 3.70 -10.36
C GLY A 71 4.64 3.59 -10.39
N ILE A 72 5.27 4.12 -11.45
CA ILE A 72 6.74 4.11 -11.59
C ILE A 72 7.39 4.99 -10.52
N MET A 73 6.83 6.18 -10.24
CA MET A 73 7.35 7.09 -9.21
C MET A 73 7.43 6.41 -7.85
N GLU A 74 6.34 5.80 -7.38
CA GLU A 74 6.27 5.13 -6.08
C GLU A 74 7.22 3.93 -5.99
N ILE A 75 7.32 3.12 -7.06
CA ILE A 75 8.28 2.01 -7.12
C ILE A 75 9.72 2.50 -6.98
N ASN A 76 10.06 3.63 -7.61
CA ASN A 76 11.41 4.20 -7.54
C ASN A 76 11.73 4.69 -6.12
N ILE A 77 10.80 5.37 -5.46
CA ILE A 77 10.92 5.76 -4.05
C ILE A 77 11.16 4.51 -3.18
N GLY A 78 10.32 3.50 -3.33
CA GLY A 78 10.44 2.27 -2.54
C GLY A 78 11.75 1.53 -2.75
N LYS A 79 12.29 1.52 -3.98
CA LYS A 79 13.62 0.96 -4.28
C LYS A 79 14.75 1.77 -3.64
N ALA A 80 14.67 3.09 -3.64
CA ALA A 80 15.66 3.96 -3.02
C ALA A 80 15.73 3.71 -1.51
N LEU A 81 14.58 3.72 -0.82
CA LEU A 81 14.48 3.46 0.63
C LEU A 81 15.04 2.09 1.03
N ARG A 82 14.78 1.05 0.23
CA ARG A 82 15.32 -0.31 0.49
C ARG A 82 16.82 -0.41 0.26
N ARG A 83 17.41 0.43 -0.59
CA ARG A 83 18.86 0.49 -0.80
C ARG A 83 19.55 1.18 0.37
N GLU A 84 18.93 2.22 0.92
CA GLU A 84 19.45 2.95 2.08
C GLU A 84 19.48 2.10 3.35
N GLN A 85 18.47 1.25 3.57
CA GLN A 85 18.39 0.37 4.74
C GLN A 85 19.34 -0.84 4.71
N ARG A 86 20.08 -1.05 3.60
CA ARG A 86 21.02 -2.16 3.43
C ARG A 86 22.48 -1.74 3.63
N LYS A 87 22.72 -0.45 3.85
CA LYS A 87 24.04 0.09 4.19
C LYS A 87 24.17 0.17 5.71
#